data_AF-A0A7X8WQ81-F1
#
_entry.id   AF-A0A7X8WQ81-F1
#
_cell.length_a   1.000
_cell.length_b   1.000
_cell.length_c   1.000
_cell.angle_alpha   90.00
_cell.angle_beta   90.00
_cell.angle_gamma   90.00
#
_symmetry.space_group_name_H-M   'P 1'
#
loop_
_entity.id
_entity.type
_entity.pdbx_description
1 polymer ?
#
loop_
_entity_poly.entity_id
_entity_poly.type
_entity_poly.pdbx_seq_one_letter_code
_entity_poly.pdbx_strand_id
1 'polypeptide(L)' 'MPTTIRLKDGLEDRIKKLAEQTGRPQSFYINQMIERQIDQIEWEYSILNDVEAHRAGHLNTVSHEDMKAELGLDD' A
#
# COMPACT_ATOMS: atom_id res chain seq x y z
N MET A 1 12.72 7.67 16.01
CA MET A 1 13.29 8.90 15.42
C MET A 1 12.14 9.76 14.91
N PRO A 2 12.16 11.10 15.04
CA PRO A 2 11.13 11.96 14.48
C PRO A 2 11.27 12.03 12.95
N THR A 3 10.16 11.85 12.24
CA THR A 3 10.10 11.99 10.77
C THR A 3 9.40 13.30 10.43
N THR A 4 10.03 14.14 9.63
CA THR A 4 9.38 15.35 9.09
C THR A 4 8.67 15.01 7.80
N ILE A 5 7.38 15.32 7.72
CA ILE A 5 6.56 15.10 6.53
C ILE A 5 6.01 16.44 6.03
N ARG A 6 5.92 16.59 4.70
CA ARG A 6 5.25 17.74 4.07
C ARG A 6 3.83 17.33 3.70
N LEU A 7 2.85 17.99 4.29
CA LEU A 7 1.44 17.80 3.98
C LEU A 7 1.02 18.74 2.85
N LYS A 8 0.05 18.32 2.03
CA LYS A 8 -0.59 19.19 1.04
C LYS A 8 -1.47 20.23 1.75
N ASP A 9 -1.62 21.39 1.13
CA ASP A 9 -2.45 22.49 1.62
C ASP A 9 -3.86 21.99 2.00
N GLY A 10 -4.34 22.42 3.17
CA GLY A 10 -5.65 22.04 3.73
C GLY A 10 -5.71 20.68 4.42
N LEU A 11 -4.76 19.75 4.19
CA LEU A 11 -4.72 18.49 4.94
C LEU A 11 -4.26 18.72 6.39
N GLU A 12 -3.28 19.61 6.58
CA GLU A 12 -2.81 20.01 7.90
C GLU A 12 -3.95 20.62 8.74
N ASP A 13 -4.73 21.54 8.17
CA ASP A 13 -5.88 22.15 8.86
C ASP A 13 -6.94 21.13 9.27
N ARG A 14 -7.21 20.14 8.42
CA ARG A 14 -8.15 19.05 8.74
C ARG A 14 -7.65 18.20 9.91
N ILE A 15 -6.37 17.84 9.90
CA ILE A 15 -5.76 17.04 10.98
C ILE A 15 -5.72 17.86 12.28
N LYS A 16 -5.38 19.15 12.19
CA LYS A 16 -5.39 20.06 13.32
C LYS A 16 -6.76 20.17 13.96
N LYS A 17 -7.81 20.40 13.15
CA LYS A 17 -9.19 20.45 13.64
C LYS A 17 -9.63 19.14 14.28
N LEU A 18 -9.27 18.00 13.69
CA LEU A 18 -9.58 16.69 14.25
C LEU A 18 -8.89 16.48 15.61
N ALA A 19 -7.61 16.85 15.72
CA ALA A 19 -6.84 16.81 16.95
C ALA A 19 -7.47 17.66 18.06
N GLU A 20 -7.86 18.90 17.75
CA GLU A 20 -8.53 19.81 18.68
C GLU A 20 -9.88 19.25 19.17
N GLN A 21 -10.67 18.67 18.27
CA GLN A 21 -12.01 18.13 18.59
C GLN A 21 -11.96 16.89 19.50
N THR A 22 -10.90 16.09 19.40
CA THR A 22 -10.81 14.81 20.11
C THR A 22 -9.85 14.83 21.29
N GLY A 23 -9.13 15.94 21.50
CA GLY A 23 -8.15 16.08 22.57
C GLY A 23 -6.91 15.21 22.38
N ARG A 24 -6.58 14.83 21.13
CA ARG A 24 -5.41 13.99 20.80
C ARG A 24 -4.40 14.78 19.98
N PRO A 25 -3.09 14.48 20.08
CA PRO A 25 -2.08 15.14 19.26
C PRO A 25 -2.25 14.79 17.77
N GLN A 26 -1.88 15.70 16.86
CA GLN A 26 -1.94 15.46 15.41
C GLN A 26 -1.15 14.21 14.98
N SER A 27 -0.02 13.94 15.63
CA SER A 27 0.82 12.76 15.38
C SER A 27 0.07 11.45 15.56
N PHE A 28 -0.91 11.39 16.47
CA PHE A 28 -1.75 10.20 16.64
C PHE A 28 -2.50 9.88 15.35
N TYR A 29 -3.10 10.89 14.71
CA TYR A 29 -3.85 10.71 13.47
C TYR A 29 -2.97 10.42 12.27
N ILE A 30 -1.83 11.10 12.19
CA ILE A 30 -0.85 10.85 11.13
C ILE A 30 -0.38 9.39 11.19
N ASN A 31 0.04 8.92 12.37
CA ASN A 31 0.49 7.53 12.54
C ASN A 31 -0.63 6.53 12.24
N GLN A 32 -1.83 6.77 12.77
CA GLN A 32 -2.97 5.89 12.52
C GLN A 32 -3.33 5.79 11.03
N MET A 33 -3.24 6.89 10.27
CA MET A 33 -3.48 6.87 8.82
C MET A 33 -2.40 6.09 8.07
N ILE A 34 -1.13 6.25 8.46
CA ILE A 34 -0.01 5.50 7.88
C ILE A 34 -0.17 4.01 8.16
N GLU A 35 -0.37 3.62 9.42
CA GLU A 35 -0.54 2.22 9.83
C GLU A 35 -1.71 1.53 9.12
N ARG A 36 -2.80 2.26 8.84
CA ARG A 36 -3.95 1.70 8.12
C ARG A 36 -3.72 1.52 6.62
N GLN A 37 -2.79 2.26 6.03
CA GLN A 37 -2.63 2.32 4.58
C GLN A 37 -1.36 1.61 4.08
N ILE A 38 -0.36 1.42 4.96
CA ILE A 38 0.96 0.93 4.55
C ILE A 38 0.89 -0.44 3.88
N ASP A 39 0.11 -1.39 4.44
CA ASP A 39 -0.05 -2.73 3.88
C ASP A 39 -0.58 -2.70 2.44
N GLN A 40 -1.56 -1.82 2.16
CA GLN A 40 -2.10 -1.68 0.80
C GLN A 40 -1.06 -1.10 -0.15
N ILE A 41 -0.31 -0.08 0.28
CA ILE A 41 0.74 0.53 -0.54
C ILE A 41 1.81 -0.52 -0.86
N GLU A 42 2.26 -1.28 0.14
CA GLU A 42 3.25 -2.35 -0.05
C GLU A 42 2.77 -3.40 -1.05
N TRP A 43 1.49 -3.80 -0.97
CA TRP A 43 0.89 -4.73 -1.92
C TRP A 43 0.82 -4.16 -3.35
N GLU A 44 0.40 -2.90 -3.51
CA GLU A 44 0.36 -2.22 -4.81
C GLU A 44 1.76 -2.18 -5.45
N TYR A 45 2.79 -1.86 -4.67
CA TYR A 45 4.17 -1.87 -5.16
C TYR A 45 4.70 -3.27 -5.47
N SER A 46 4.27 -4.31 -4.73
CA SER A 46 4.60 -5.70 -5.06
C SER A 46 4.08 -6.08 -6.44
N ILE A 47 2.83 -5.74 -6.76
CA ILE A 47 2.24 -6.01 -8.09
C ILE A 47 3.01 -5.26 -9.18
N LEU A 48 3.33 -3.98 -8.96
CA LEU A 48 4.09 -3.21 -9.94
C LEU A 48 5.47 -3.82 -10.18
N ASN A 49 6.14 -4.27 -9.13
CA ASN A 49 7.41 -4.97 -9.22
C ASN A 49 7.30 -6.29 -9.99
N ASP A 50 6.24 -7.08 -9.75
CA ASP A 50 5.99 -8.33 -10.48
C ASP A 50 5.75 -8.07 -11.98
N VAL A 51 4.99 -7.01 -12.32
CA VAL A 51 4.77 -6.60 -13.71
C VAL A 51 6.09 -6.20 -14.39
N GLU A 52 6.95 -5.46 -13.69
CA GLU A 52 8.27 -5.09 -14.21
C GLU A 52 9.17 -6.31 -14.39
N ALA A 53 9.21 -7.23 -13.43
CA ALA A 53 9.96 -8.48 -13.51
C ALA A 53 9.47 -9.38 -14.67
N HIS A 54 8.16 -9.42 -14.91
CA HIS A 54 7.57 -10.14 -16.03
C HIS A 54 8.01 -9.53 -17.37
N ARG A 55 7.94 -8.20 -17.51
CA ARG A 55 8.40 -7.50 -18.73
C ARG A 55 9.90 -7.67 -18.98
N ALA A 56 10.70 -7.79 -17.91
CA ALA A 56 12.13 -8.07 -18.00
C ALA A 56 12.45 -9.54 -18.30
N GLY A 57 11.46 -10.44 -18.32
CA GLY A 57 11.65 -11.88 -18.54
C GLY A 57 12.28 -12.61 -17.35
N HIS A 58 12.20 -12.03 -16.15
CA HIS A 58 12.81 -12.59 -14.94
C HIS A 58 11.85 -13.45 -14.11
N LEU A 59 10.55 -13.46 -14.44
CA LEU A 59 9.57 -14.32 -13.79
C LEU A 59 9.44 -15.66 -14.53
N ASN A 60 9.51 -16.75 -13.78
CA ASN A 60 9.16 -18.08 -14.29
C ASN A 60 7.67 -18.12 -14.58
N THR A 61 7.30 -18.25 -15.86
CA THR A 61 5.92 -18.42 -16.30
C THR A 61 5.64 -19.90 -16.52
N VAL A 62 4.48 -20.38 -16.06
CA VAL A 62 3.94 -21.69 -16.44
C VAL A 62 2.97 -21.53 -17.61
N SER A 63 2.73 -22.61 -18.37
CA SER A 63 1.70 -22.57 -19.41
C SER A 63 0.30 -22.48 -18.78
N HIS A 64 -0.67 -22.01 -19.55
CA HIS A 64 -2.05 -21.93 -19.08
C HIS A 64 -2.65 -23.32 -18.79
N GLU A 65 -2.22 -24.36 -19.51
CA GLU A 65 -2.63 -25.75 -19.24
C GLU A 65 -2.04 -26.25 -17.92
N ASP A 66 -0.74 -26.02 -17.69
CA ASP A 66 -0.07 -26.43 -16.45
C ASP A 66 -0.67 -25.73 -15.22
N MET A 67 -0.94 -24.42 -15.34
CA MET A 67 -1.60 -23.64 -14.29
C MET A 67 -2.99 -24.19 -13.95
N LYS A 68 -3.79 -24.55 -14.96
CA LYS A 68 -5.11 -25.13 -14.76
C LYS A 68 -5.04 -26.47 -14.04
N ALA A 69 -4.13 -27.35 -14.46
CA ALA A 69 -3.92 -28.64 -13.83
C ALA A 69 -3.45 -28.51 -12.36
N GLU A 70 -2.56 -27.56 -12.06
CA GLU A 70 -2.06 -27.34 -10.70
C GLU A 70 -3.15 -26.79 -9.75
N LEU A 71 -4.03 -25.92 -10.26
CA LEU A 71 -5.11 -25.31 -9.48
C LEU A 71 -6.41 -26.13 -9.47
N GLY A 72 -6.48 -27.25 -10.18
CA GLY A 72 -7.71 -28.04 -10.35
C GLY A 72 -8.81 -27.29 -11.10
N LEU A 73 -8.42 -26.51 -12.10
CA LEU A 73 -9.29 -25.70 -12.99
C LEU A 73 -9.30 -26.25 -14.43
N ASP A 74 -8.93 -27.51 -14.60
CA ASP A 74 -8.83 -28.25 -15.86
C ASP A 74 -10.13 -28.98 -16.27
N ASP A 75 -11.15 -28.96 -15.40
CA ASP A 75 -12.53 -29.40 -15.68
C ASP A 75 -13.37 -28.39 -16.49
#